data_AF-A0A423VHV6-F1
#
_entry.id   AF-A0A423VHV6-F1
#
_cell.length_a   1.000
_cell.length_b   1.000
_cell.length_c   1.000
_cell.angle_alpha   90.00
_cell.angle_beta   90.00
_cell.angle_gamma   90.00
#
_symmetry.space_group_name_H-M   'P 1'
#
loop_
_entity.id
_entity.type
_entity.pdbx_description
1 polymer ?
#
loop_
_entity_poly.entity_id
_entity_poly.type
_entity_poly.pdbx_seq_one_letter_code
_entity_poly.pdbx_strand_id
1 'polypeptide(L)'
;MIAKLPVLALVVSAAVAAPSRIESPAAKRSDIASDAVAGFEQTVADNTEGDLMLQWHPHLYVVDGCVPFPAVDAEGDTSGGLSPTGTSNGQCSSSTGQIYARAGTYNESYAIILVEGALGIGHRYDWENAVVFLSGESTDATLVGMAASYHGDYVACSGSDCDDYLNGDSPLIRYYTAYDILDHSLGFTSTVGGTQPLIAWDEMPTVAQEALTDKDWGDAIVPFLDSDFNNYLEKAAGYLDLVLFATLLAGANPIPPKDESGSDGDGQYQHYLTLWMFALNRLSVASEQPEYNDMAISLAQARHPAFVYERDRPRPRMCWKVSMDLSHPLVHSEGNLDPVDGYIIFTLLQRTNGQDSTVLRNEIRDYGKIVQIKCQDYSSSDSLDLGMTLWSAHWLAGEEEHSWNVERRLAFREFGTALGIQCQCEAQDGWIDRADRITTVWRDASLLEGSCKSRFNTDNDIAPITLVMYAAALVPGVFQKSFL
;
A
#
# COMPACT_ATOMS: atom_id res chain seq x y z
N MET A 1 -66.70 69.13 33.98
CA MET A 1 -66.21 69.49 32.62
C MET A 1 -64.71 69.25 32.61
N ILE A 2 -64.19 68.13 32.09
CA ILE A 2 -64.00 67.77 30.66
C ILE A 2 -63.25 68.91 29.94
N ALA A 3 -62.13 68.77 29.23
CA ALA A 3 -61.09 67.77 28.98
C ALA A 3 -60.03 68.46 28.07
N LYS A 4 -58.78 67.98 28.02
CA LYS A 4 -58.05 67.53 26.80
C LYS A 4 -56.50 67.65 26.86
N LEU A 5 -55.88 66.45 26.76
CA LEU A 5 -54.69 66.02 26.00
C LEU A 5 -53.26 66.57 26.30
N PRO A 6 -52.17 65.82 25.96
CA PRO A 6 -52.10 64.51 25.28
C PRO A 6 -51.30 63.41 26.01
N VAL A 7 -51.57 62.19 25.55
CA VAL A 7 -50.93 60.91 25.89
C VAL A 7 -49.58 60.80 25.16
N LEU A 8 -48.52 60.44 25.90
CA LEU A 8 -47.31 59.84 25.34
C LEU A 8 -47.16 58.47 26.00
N ALA A 9 -47.46 57.39 25.28
CA ALA A 9 -47.30 56.03 25.75
C ALA A 9 -45.85 55.60 25.50
N LEU A 10 -45.10 55.38 26.58
CA LEU A 10 -43.81 54.69 26.55
C LEU A 10 -44.12 53.19 26.73
N VAL A 11 -43.92 52.40 25.67
CA VAL A 11 -44.00 50.93 25.76
C VAL A 11 -42.69 50.44 26.37
N VAL A 12 -42.73 49.98 27.62
CA VAL A 12 -41.64 49.19 28.22
C VAL A 12 -41.96 47.73 27.99
N SER A 13 -41.24 47.08 27.06
CA SER A 13 -41.25 45.62 26.93
C SER A 13 -40.56 45.00 28.14
N ALA A 14 -41.32 44.33 29.00
CA ALA A 14 -40.78 43.42 29.99
C ALA A 14 -40.38 42.12 29.29
N ALA A 15 -39.08 41.85 29.19
CA ALA A 15 -38.57 40.55 28.77
C ALA A 15 -38.92 39.51 29.86
N VAL A 16 -39.74 38.53 29.51
CA VAL A 16 -39.94 37.33 30.34
C VAL A 16 -38.70 36.47 30.20
N ALA A 17 -37.90 36.37 31.27
CA ALA A 17 -36.81 35.41 31.34
C ALA A 17 -37.40 33.99 31.37
N ALA A 18 -37.11 33.20 30.34
CA ALA A 18 -37.36 31.76 30.36
C ALA A 18 -36.48 31.10 31.44
N PRO A 19 -36.96 30.07 32.16
CA PRO A 19 -36.13 29.38 33.13
C PRO A 19 -34.99 28.67 32.39
N SER A 20 -33.76 28.91 32.83
CA SER A 20 -32.60 28.14 32.46
C SER A 20 -32.82 26.67 32.84
N ARG A 21 -32.79 25.78 31.83
CA ARG A 21 -32.73 24.34 32.06
C ARG A 21 -31.42 24.07 32.80
N ILE A 22 -31.53 23.52 34.00
CA ILE A 22 -30.42 22.81 34.64
C ILE A 22 -30.22 21.56 33.79
N GLU A 23 -29.10 21.48 33.08
CA GLU A 23 -28.66 20.24 32.43
C GLU A 23 -28.44 19.19 33.52
N SER A 24 -29.28 18.17 33.51
CA SER A 24 -29.05 16.95 34.27
C SER A 24 -27.74 16.31 33.78
N PRO A 25 -26.99 15.61 34.65
CA PRO A 25 -25.87 14.80 34.17
C PRO A 25 -26.40 13.81 33.14
N ALA A 26 -25.73 13.72 31.99
CA ALA A 26 -26.12 12.84 30.89
C ALA A 26 -26.57 11.47 31.42
N ALA A 27 -27.81 11.10 31.10
CA ALA A 27 -28.29 9.75 31.36
C ALA A 27 -27.32 8.76 30.69
N LYS A 28 -27.10 7.61 31.33
CA LYS A 28 -26.26 6.56 30.76
C LYS A 28 -26.84 6.17 29.39
N ARG A 29 -26.12 6.51 28.32
CA ARG A 29 -26.46 6.24 26.91
C ARG A 29 -26.74 4.74 26.74
N SER A 30 -27.77 4.36 25.97
CA SER A 30 -28.20 2.96 25.88
C SER A 30 -27.66 2.26 24.63
N ASP A 31 -27.13 1.06 24.83
CA ASP A 31 -27.07 0.07 23.76
C ASP A 31 -28.49 -0.46 23.54
N ILE A 32 -29.08 -0.17 22.38
CA ILE A 32 -30.41 -0.63 22.00
C ILE A 32 -30.32 -1.81 21.02
N ALA A 33 -31.45 -2.47 20.74
CA ALA A 33 -31.45 -3.55 19.74
C ALA A 33 -31.02 -3.00 18.37
N SER A 34 -30.27 -3.79 17.60
CA SER A 34 -29.72 -3.35 16.31
C SER A 34 -30.79 -2.94 15.30
N ASP A 35 -31.99 -3.52 15.39
CA ASP A 35 -33.17 -3.18 14.58
C ASP A 35 -34.02 -2.03 15.14
N ALA A 36 -33.65 -1.49 16.30
CA ALA A 36 -34.32 -0.37 16.95
C ALA A 36 -33.62 0.98 16.73
N VAL A 37 -32.38 0.98 16.22
CA VAL A 37 -31.65 2.22 15.91
C VAL A 37 -32.29 2.92 14.72
N ALA A 38 -32.73 4.15 14.93
CA ALA A 38 -33.28 4.97 13.86
C ALA A 38 -32.13 5.56 13.02
N GLY A 39 -32.09 5.21 11.74
CA GLY A 39 -31.16 5.82 10.78
C GLY A 39 -31.46 7.29 10.52
N PHE A 40 -30.49 7.98 9.92
CA PHE A 40 -30.60 9.34 9.46
C PHE A 40 -31.13 9.39 8.03
N GLU A 41 -31.88 10.45 7.72
CA GLU A 41 -32.13 10.82 6.34
C GLU A 41 -30.82 11.20 5.65
N GLN A 42 -30.77 11.05 4.33
CA GLN A 42 -29.59 11.44 3.55
C GLN A 42 -29.30 12.94 3.75
N THR A 43 -28.16 13.26 4.34
CA THR A 43 -27.80 14.63 4.75
C THR A 43 -26.31 14.87 4.53
N VAL A 44 -26.01 15.90 3.74
CA VAL A 44 -24.67 16.42 3.45
C VAL A 44 -24.72 17.95 3.50
N ALA A 45 -23.56 18.59 3.64
CA ALA A 45 -23.45 20.04 3.54
C ALA A 45 -23.81 20.55 2.13
N ASP A 46 -24.39 21.74 2.02
CA ASP A 46 -24.67 22.42 0.73
C ASP A 46 -23.39 23.12 0.22
N ASN A 47 -22.38 22.33 -0.12
CA ASN A 47 -21.07 22.75 -0.60
C ASN A 47 -20.41 21.68 -1.49
N THR A 48 -19.20 21.96 -1.99
CA THR A 48 -18.47 21.04 -2.88
C THR A 48 -18.18 19.68 -2.24
N GLU A 49 -17.85 19.63 -0.95
CA GLU A 49 -17.67 18.37 -0.22
C GLU A 49 -18.95 17.52 -0.24
N GLY A 50 -20.10 18.11 0.06
CA GLY A 50 -21.39 17.42 0.02
C GLY A 50 -21.78 16.97 -1.38
N ASP A 51 -21.55 17.82 -2.39
CA ASP A 51 -21.77 17.45 -3.80
C ASP A 51 -20.92 16.22 -4.20
N LEU A 52 -19.64 16.20 -3.78
CA LEU A 52 -18.73 15.09 -4.05
C LEU A 52 -19.14 13.81 -3.30
N MET A 53 -19.56 13.90 -2.03
CA MET A 53 -20.07 12.74 -1.29
C MET A 53 -21.29 12.11 -1.97
N LEU A 54 -22.17 12.93 -2.56
CA LEU A 54 -23.34 12.44 -3.30
C LEU A 54 -22.97 11.89 -4.68
N GLN A 55 -22.03 12.53 -5.39
CA GLN A 55 -21.54 12.09 -6.70
C GLN A 55 -20.88 10.71 -6.61
N TRP A 56 -20.02 10.52 -5.60
CA TRP A 56 -19.26 9.28 -5.37
C TRP A 56 -19.95 8.32 -4.40
N HIS A 57 -21.25 8.52 -4.14
CA HIS A 57 -22.04 7.64 -3.29
C HIS A 57 -22.07 6.21 -3.88
N PRO A 58 -21.75 5.17 -3.09
CA PRO A 58 -21.59 3.81 -3.63
C PRO A 58 -22.92 3.07 -3.77
N HIS A 59 -22.93 2.08 -4.66
CA HIS A 59 -23.89 1.00 -4.66
C HIS A 59 -23.28 -0.23 -3.97
N LEU A 60 -24.04 -0.82 -3.05
CA LEU A 60 -23.64 -2.00 -2.30
C LEU A 60 -24.40 -3.24 -2.75
N TYR A 61 -23.65 -4.23 -3.24
CA TYR A 61 -24.14 -5.58 -3.53
C TYR A 61 -23.76 -6.55 -2.42
N VAL A 62 -24.72 -6.86 -1.54
CA VAL A 62 -24.57 -7.87 -0.48
C VAL A 62 -24.68 -9.27 -1.11
N VAL A 63 -23.56 -9.99 -1.16
CA VAL A 63 -23.48 -11.36 -1.72
C VAL A 63 -23.98 -12.38 -0.69
N ASP A 64 -23.51 -12.26 0.54
CA ASP A 64 -23.90 -13.07 1.69
C ASP A 64 -23.69 -12.29 3.00
N GLY A 65 -24.14 -12.86 4.11
CA GLY A 65 -24.05 -12.26 5.44
C GLY A 65 -25.17 -11.28 5.79
N CYS A 66 -24.88 -10.35 6.70
CA CYS A 66 -25.80 -9.31 7.13
C CYS A 66 -25.91 -8.18 6.10
N VAL A 67 -27.09 -7.55 6.01
CA VAL A 67 -27.23 -6.25 5.34
C VAL A 67 -26.80 -5.12 6.30
N PRO A 68 -26.51 -3.91 5.80
CA PRO A 68 -26.16 -2.77 6.66
C PRO A 68 -27.24 -2.38 7.66
N PHE A 69 -26.82 -1.84 8.81
CA PHE A 69 -27.69 -1.26 9.85
C PHE A 69 -27.17 0.10 10.33
N PRO A 70 -28.06 1.01 10.74
CA PRO A 70 -27.65 2.21 11.47
C PRO A 70 -26.93 1.83 12.77
N ALA A 71 -25.76 2.42 13.00
CA ALA A 71 -24.93 2.16 14.17
C ALA A 71 -25.27 3.07 15.36
N VAL A 72 -25.80 4.26 15.08
CA VAL A 72 -26.18 5.30 16.05
C VAL A 72 -27.39 6.07 15.53
N ASP A 73 -28.24 6.59 16.42
CA ASP A 73 -29.35 7.49 16.08
C ASP A 73 -29.09 8.95 16.51
N ALA A 74 -30.06 9.83 16.25
CA ALA A 74 -29.94 11.27 16.51
C ALA A 74 -29.88 11.63 18.00
N GLU A 75 -30.34 10.74 18.88
CA GLU A 75 -30.29 10.87 20.33
C GLU A 75 -28.96 10.35 20.91
N GLY A 76 -28.15 9.66 20.11
CA GLY A 76 -26.90 9.06 20.52
C GLY A 76 -27.06 7.67 21.16
N ASP A 77 -28.22 7.03 20.99
CA ASP A 77 -28.36 5.61 21.28
C ASP A 77 -27.63 4.81 20.19
N THR A 78 -26.96 3.73 20.58
CA THR A 78 -26.09 2.96 19.67
C THR A 78 -26.54 1.52 19.55
N SER A 79 -26.22 0.90 18.41
CA SER A 79 -26.53 -0.50 18.14
C SER A 79 -25.84 -1.43 19.15
N GLY A 80 -26.59 -2.33 19.79
CA GLY A 80 -26.06 -3.40 20.64
C GLY A 80 -25.39 -4.54 19.86
N GLY A 81 -25.43 -4.51 18.54
CA GLY A 81 -24.89 -5.56 17.67
C GLY A 81 -25.68 -6.87 17.79
N LEU A 82 -25.15 -7.93 17.16
CA LEU A 82 -25.68 -9.28 17.32
C LEU A 82 -24.62 -10.19 17.95
N SER A 83 -25.06 -11.17 18.74
CA SER A 83 -24.16 -12.23 19.18
C SER A 83 -23.77 -13.08 17.96
N PRO A 84 -22.48 -13.47 17.78
CA PRO A 84 -22.02 -14.26 16.62
C PRO A 84 -22.40 -15.74 16.77
N THR A 85 -23.70 -16.00 16.95
CA THR A 85 -24.28 -17.32 17.19
C THR A 85 -25.54 -17.47 16.34
N GLY A 86 -25.70 -18.61 15.65
CA GLY A 86 -26.82 -18.85 14.76
C GLY A 86 -26.39 -18.86 13.29
N THR A 87 -27.35 -18.71 12.38
CA THR A 87 -27.07 -18.61 10.94
C THR A 87 -26.56 -17.22 10.60
N SER A 88 -25.66 -17.11 9.62
CA SER A 88 -24.94 -15.88 9.26
C SER A 88 -25.84 -14.67 8.95
N ASN A 89 -27.08 -14.87 8.52
CA ASN A 89 -28.04 -13.79 8.25
C ASN A 89 -29.33 -13.86 9.10
N GLY A 90 -29.36 -14.67 10.16
CA GLY A 90 -30.62 -15.08 10.82
C GLY A 90 -31.42 -13.96 11.48
N GLN A 91 -30.78 -12.86 11.89
CA GLN A 91 -31.41 -11.71 12.55
C GLN A 91 -31.02 -10.37 11.91
N CYS A 92 -30.38 -10.40 10.74
CA CYS A 92 -29.80 -9.22 10.09
C CYS A 92 -30.01 -9.23 8.56
N SER A 93 -31.07 -9.89 8.08
CA SER A 93 -31.33 -10.04 6.64
C SER A 93 -32.12 -8.89 6.01
N SER A 94 -32.57 -7.91 6.80
CA SER A 94 -33.39 -6.80 6.31
C SER A 94 -33.20 -5.55 7.14
N SER A 95 -32.85 -4.47 6.46
CA SER A 95 -32.67 -3.11 6.97
C SER A 95 -32.51 -2.20 5.76
N THR A 96 -32.88 -0.93 5.91
CA THR A 96 -32.55 0.10 4.91
C THR A 96 -31.05 0.38 4.88
N GLY A 97 -30.36 0.18 6.00
CA GLY A 97 -28.95 0.50 6.17
C GLY A 97 -28.67 1.98 6.38
N GLN A 98 -27.38 2.30 6.54
CA GLN A 98 -26.86 3.65 6.64
C GLN A 98 -25.43 3.66 6.09
N ILE A 99 -25.08 4.68 5.31
CA ILE A 99 -23.69 5.00 4.98
C ILE A 99 -23.28 6.25 5.77
N TYR A 100 -22.10 6.20 6.37
CA TYR A 100 -21.44 7.32 7.02
C TYR A 100 -20.31 7.82 6.14
N ALA A 101 -20.21 9.12 5.91
CA ALA A 101 -19.19 9.69 5.04
C ALA A 101 -18.33 10.72 5.76
N ARG A 102 -17.04 10.72 5.47
CA ARG A 102 -16.12 11.79 5.89
C ARG A 102 -15.11 12.05 4.78
N ALA A 103 -14.76 13.31 4.56
CA ALA A 103 -13.80 13.67 3.54
C ALA A 103 -12.63 14.49 4.11
N GLY A 104 -11.53 14.51 3.37
CA GLY A 104 -10.34 15.25 3.74
C GLY A 104 -9.24 15.15 2.68
N THR A 105 -8.27 16.06 2.74
CA THR A 105 -7.12 16.02 1.84
C THR A 105 -6.02 15.14 2.42
N TYR A 106 -5.50 14.21 1.61
CA TYR A 106 -4.36 13.36 1.94
C TYR A 106 -3.41 13.28 0.73
N ASN A 107 -2.13 13.61 0.93
CA ASN A 107 -1.10 13.62 -0.13
C ASN A 107 -1.57 14.23 -1.47
N GLU A 108 -2.08 15.48 -1.41
CA GLU A 108 -2.59 16.26 -2.56
C GLU A 108 -3.88 15.73 -3.21
N SER A 109 -4.35 14.54 -2.85
CA SER A 109 -5.63 14.00 -3.27
C SER A 109 -6.73 14.35 -2.27
N TYR A 110 -7.97 14.50 -2.77
CA TYR A 110 -9.16 14.64 -1.93
C TYR A 110 -9.79 13.27 -1.76
N ALA A 111 -9.82 12.77 -0.51
CA ALA A 111 -10.27 11.44 -0.18
C ALA A 111 -11.63 11.49 0.52
N ILE A 112 -12.53 10.59 0.12
CA ILE A 112 -13.85 10.41 0.74
C ILE A 112 -13.90 8.98 1.27
N ILE A 113 -13.99 8.82 2.59
CA ILE A 113 -14.26 7.52 3.21
C ILE A 113 -15.77 7.35 3.34
N LEU A 114 -16.26 6.22 2.81
CA LEU A 114 -17.66 5.81 2.83
C LEU A 114 -17.72 4.53 3.64
N VAL A 115 -18.49 4.56 4.72
CA VAL A 115 -18.42 3.57 5.78
C VAL A 115 -19.77 2.96 6.01
N GLU A 116 -19.79 1.65 6.13
CA GLU A 116 -20.97 0.86 6.39
C GLU A 116 -20.85 0.17 7.75
N GLY A 117 -21.85 0.38 8.60
CA GLY A 117 -22.02 -0.39 9.84
C GLY A 117 -22.81 -1.66 9.53
N ALA A 118 -22.20 -2.82 9.73
CA ALA A 118 -22.87 -4.10 9.60
C ALA A 118 -22.83 -4.87 10.93
N LEU A 119 -23.64 -5.91 10.99
CA LEU A 119 -23.66 -6.83 12.13
C LEU A 119 -22.68 -7.96 11.81
N GLY A 120 -21.72 -8.20 12.69
CA GLY A 120 -20.59 -9.07 12.40
C GLY A 120 -20.97 -10.55 12.35
N ILE A 121 -20.24 -11.26 11.50
CA ILE A 121 -20.17 -12.71 11.47
C ILE A 121 -18.81 -13.07 12.07
N GLY A 122 -18.79 -14.03 13.01
CA GLY A 122 -17.61 -14.29 13.86
C GLY A 122 -17.45 -13.30 15.02
N HIS A 123 -17.85 -12.05 14.85
CA HIS A 123 -17.66 -10.93 15.79
C HIS A 123 -18.98 -10.16 15.99
N ARG A 124 -19.14 -9.38 17.07
CA ARG A 124 -20.43 -8.75 17.42
C ARG A 124 -20.83 -7.58 16.50
N TYR A 125 -19.83 -6.86 16.03
CA TYR A 125 -19.94 -5.64 15.23
C TYR A 125 -19.09 -5.82 13.99
N ASP A 126 -19.43 -5.09 12.94
CA ASP A 126 -18.63 -5.02 11.73
C ASP A 126 -18.66 -3.61 11.16
N TRP A 127 -17.50 -3.16 10.70
CA TRP A 127 -17.30 -1.83 10.14
C TRP A 127 -16.43 -1.95 8.92
N GLU A 128 -17.02 -1.66 7.78
CA GLU A 128 -16.37 -1.75 6.48
C GLU A 128 -16.31 -0.39 5.83
N ASN A 129 -15.31 -0.15 4.97
CA ASN A 129 -15.16 1.13 4.29
C ASN A 129 -14.61 1.03 2.88
N ALA A 130 -15.06 1.95 2.04
CA ALA A 130 -14.43 2.26 0.77
C ALA A 130 -13.88 3.69 0.80
N VAL A 131 -12.73 3.90 0.16
CA VAL A 131 -12.11 5.21 0.00
C VAL A 131 -12.06 5.55 -1.48
N VAL A 132 -12.57 6.74 -1.85
CA VAL A 132 -12.46 7.30 -3.19
C VAL A 132 -11.44 8.43 -3.16
N PHE A 133 -10.40 8.36 -4.00
CA PHE A 133 -9.38 9.39 -4.15
C PHE A 133 -9.62 10.19 -5.42
N LEU A 134 -9.76 11.50 -5.29
CA LEU A 134 -9.95 12.46 -6.37
C LEU A 134 -8.74 13.38 -6.50
N SER A 135 -8.50 13.91 -7.70
CA SER A 135 -7.38 14.82 -7.96
C SER A 135 -7.49 16.19 -7.25
N GLY A 136 -8.63 16.48 -6.62
CA GLY A 136 -8.84 17.65 -5.78
C GLY A 136 -10.29 17.78 -5.31
N GLU A 137 -10.55 18.75 -4.44
CA GLU A 137 -11.90 19.09 -3.96
C GLU A 137 -12.64 19.95 -5.00
N SER A 138 -13.11 19.29 -6.06
CA SER A 138 -13.86 19.94 -7.15
C SER A 138 -14.76 18.93 -7.83
N THR A 139 -15.96 19.33 -8.24
CA THR A 139 -16.88 18.49 -9.03
C THR A 139 -16.34 18.14 -10.43
N ASP A 140 -15.30 18.85 -10.89
CA ASP A 140 -14.58 18.55 -12.12
C ASP A 140 -13.33 17.66 -11.88
N ALA A 141 -13.09 17.26 -10.63
CA ALA A 141 -11.94 16.43 -10.29
C ALA A 141 -12.06 15.03 -10.93
N THR A 142 -10.91 14.49 -11.31
CA THR A 142 -10.80 13.15 -11.89
C THR A 142 -10.56 12.12 -10.81
N LEU A 143 -11.12 10.92 -10.98
CA LEU A 143 -10.79 9.77 -10.15
C LEU A 143 -9.30 9.43 -10.25
N VAL A 144 -8.61 9.41 -9.11
CA VAL A 144 -7.25 8.90 -8.97
C VAL A 144 -7.29 7.39 -8.75
N GLY A 145 -8.19 6.93 -7.89
CA GLY A 145 -8.45 5.51 -7.67
C GLY A 145 -9.43 5.27 -6.53
N MET A 146 -9.73 4.00 -6.29
CA MET A 146 -10.61 3.58 -5.20
C MET A 146 -9.96 2.44 -4.42
N ALA A 147 -10.26 2.37 -3.13
CA ALA A 147 -9.88 1.27 -2.25
C ALA A 147 -11.11 0.74 -1.51
N ALA A 148 -11.24 -0.56 -1.33
CA ALA A 148 -12.29 -1.21 -0.55
C ALA A 148 -11.67 -2.11 0.51
N SER A 149 -12.16 -2.03 1.75
CA SER A 149 -11.59 -2.75 2.90
C SER A 149 -11.64 -4.26 2.74
N TYR A 150 -10.56 -4.91 3.20
CA TYR A 150 -10.38 -6.35 3.14
C TYR A 150 -9.64 -6.80 4.41
N HIS A 151 -10.38 -7.11 5.48
CA HIS A 151 -9.83 -7.56 6.78
C HIS A 151 -8.72 -6.67 7.36
N GLY A 152 -8.97 -5.37 7.39
CA GLY A 152 -8.01 -4.37 7.83
C GLY A 152 -7.03 -3.93 6.75
N ASP A 153 -6.87 -4.68 5.65
CA ASP A 153 -6.17 -4.28 4.44
C ASP A 153 -7.13 -3.67 3.40
N TYR A 154 -6.67 -3.47 2.16
CA TYR A 154 -7.47 -2.95 1.06
C TYR A 154 -7.25 -3.73 -0.23
N VAL A 155 -8.30 -3.85 -1.02
CA VAL A 155 -8.21 -4.05 -2.47
C VAL A 155 -8.37 -2.71 -3.16
N ALA A 156 -7.55 -2.42 -4.18
CA ALA A 156 -7.54 -1.11 -4.82
C ALA A 156 -7.59 -1.22 -6.36
N CYS A 157 -8.09 -0.16 -6.99
CA CYS A 157 -7.99 0.10 -8.43
C CYS A 157 -7.49 1.54 -8.63
N SER A 158 -6.85 1.82 -9.77
CA SER A 158 -6.31 3.15 -10.09
C SER A 158 -6.68 3.58 -11.50
N GLY A 159 -6.99 4.86 -11.68
CA GLY A 159 -7.31 5.43 -12.99
C GLY A 159 -8.40 4.64 -13.73
N SER A 160 -8.15 4.32 -15.00
CA SER A 160 -9.10 3.58 -15.86
C SER A 160 -9.33 2.13 -15.44
N ASP A 161 -8.47 1.56 -14.58
CA ASP A 161 -8.67 0.19 -14.08
C ASP A 161 -9.89 0.11 -13.15
N CYS A 162 -10.40 1.26 -12.70
CA CYS A 162 -11.63 1.38 -11.94
C CYS A 162 -12.90 1.41 -12.79
N ASP A 163 -12.81 1.58 -14.12
CA ASP A 163 -13.96 1.85 -15.00
C ASP A 163 -15.03 0.73 -14.95
N ASP A 164 -14.58 -0.53 -14.80
CA ASP A 164 -15.48 -1.70 -14.71
C ASP A 164 -16.27 -1.77 -13.39
N TYR A 165 -15.91 -0.93 -12.42
CA TYR A 165 -16.45 -0.89 -11.06
C TYR A 165 -17.21 0.40 -10.77
N LEU A 166 -17.67 1.09 -11.82
CA LEU A 166 -18.42 2.33 -11.72
C LEU A 166 -19.77 2.22 -12.43
N ASN A 167 -20.79 2.85 -11.85
CA ASN A 167 -22.07 3.14 -12.52
C ASN A 167 -22.25 4.66 -12.58
N GLY A 168 -21.77 5.27 -13.67
CA GLY A 168 -21.53 6.72 -13.67
C GLY A 168 -20.31 7.03 -12.81
N ASP A 169 -20.45 7.90 -11.82
CA ASP A 169 -19.40 8.18 -10.83
C ASP A 169 -19.57 7.34 -9.54
N SER A 170 -20.66 6.56 -9.42
CA SER A 170 -20.95 5.78 -8.22
C SER A 170 -20.13 4.47 -8.19
N PRO A 171 -19.30 4.24 -7.16
CA PRO A 171 -18.58 2.98 -6.97
C PRO A 171 -19.52 1.78 -6.84
N LEU A 172 -19.16 0.66 -7.46
CA LEU A 172 -19.84 -0.62 -7.36
C LEU A 172 -19.07 -1.54 -6.40
N ILE A 173 -19.57 -1.64 -5.17
CA ILE A 173 -18.94 -2.39 -4.09
C ILE A 173 -19.75 -3.65 -3.80
N ARG A 174 -19.08 -4.77 -3.55
CA ARG A 174 -19.68 -5.99 -3.02
C ARG A 174 -19.26 -6.21 -1.57
N TYR A 175 -20.16 -6.78 -0.78
CA TYR A 175 -19.90 -7.29 0.57
C TYR A 175 -20.07 -8.81 0.56
N TYR A 176 -19.05 -9.56 1.00
CA TYR A 176 -18.99 -11.01 0.84
C TYR A 176 -18.06 -11.68 1.85
N THR A 177 -18.29 -12.98 2.10
CA THR A 177 -17.35 -13.80 2.88
C THR A 177 -16.10 -14.10 2.05
N ALA A 178 -14.92 -13.68 2.53
CA ALA A 178 -13.66 -13.99 1.87
C ALA A 178 -13.26 -15.46 2.12
N TYR A 179 -13.10 -16.24 1.06
CA TYR A 179 -12.91 -17.72 1.12
C TYR A 179 -11.72 -18.18 1.99
N ASP A 180 -10.70 -17.35 2.16
CA ASP A 180 -9.47 -17.72 2.88
C ASP A 180 -9.48 -17.35 4.38
N ILE A 181 -10.43 -16.52 4.83
CA ILE A 181 -10.38 -15.88 6.17
C ILE A 181 -11.68 -16.09 6.98
N LEU A 182 -12.76 -16.54 6.34
CA LEU A 182 -14.07 -16.90 6.94
C LEU A 182 -14.89 -15.76 7.59
N ASP A 183 -14.39 -14.52 7.55
CA ASP A 183 -15.13 -13.31 7.91
C ASP A 183 -15.51 -12.49 6.65
N HIS A 184 -16.24 -11.39 6.82
CA HIS A 184 -16.70 -10.52 5.73
C HIS A 184 -15.66 -9.48 5.30
N SER A 185 -15.76 -9.06 4.04
CA SER A 185 -14.94 -8.02 3.43
C SER A 185 -15.68 -7.30 2.32
N LEU A 186 -15.17 -6.14 1.94
CA LEU A 186 -15.55 -5.46 0.71
C LEU A 186 -14.69 -5.89 -0.47
N GLY A 187 -15.19 -5.58 -1.65
CA GLY A 187 -14.42 -5.61 -2.88
C GLY A 187 -15.17 -4.96 -4.01
N PHE A 188 -14.55 -4.90 -5.18
CA PHE A 188 -15.20 -4.35 -6.36
C PHE A 188 -16.08 -5.38 -7.09
N THR A 189 -17.10 -4.90 -7.78
CA THR A 189 -18.01 -5.71 -8.58
C THR A 189 -18.50 -4.94 -9.79
N SER A 190 -18.97 -5.63 -10.81
CA SER A 190 -19.72 -5.04 -11.94
C SER A 190 -21.24 -5.17 -11.76
N THR A 191 -21.69 -5.70 -10.61
CA THR A 191 -23.11 -5.86 -10.29
C THR A 191 -23.61 -4.64 -9.53
N VAL A 192 -24.64 -3.97 -10.07
CA VAL A 192 -25.28 -2.83 -9.42
C VAL A 192 -26.11 -3.32 -8.23
N GLY A 193 -25.71 -2.89 -7.03
CA GLY A 193 -26.40 -3.14 -5.77
C GLY A 193 -27.41 -2.06 -5.38
N GLY A 194 -27.83 -2.09 -4.11
CA GLY A 194 -28.70 -1.06 -3.52
C GLY A 194 -27.92 0.15 -3.03
N THR A 195 -28.63 1.22 -2.66
CA THR A 195 -28.06 2.38 -1.96
C THR A 195 -28.71 2.53 -0.59
N GLN A 196 -27.98 3.13 0.34
CA GLN A 196 -28.42 3.45 1.69
C GLN A 196 -28.44 4.97 1.86
N PRO A 197 -29.21 5.55 2.79
CA PRO A 197 -29.07 6.96 3.13
C PRO A 197 -27.63 7.27 3.58
N LEU A 198 -27.02 8.33 3.04
CA LEU A 198 -25.70 8.81 3.43
C LEU A 198 -25.80 9.99 4.39
N ILE A 199 -25.11 9.91 5.52
CA ILE A 199 -24.95 11.02 6.47
C ILE A 199 -23.48 11.42 6.54
N ALA A 200 -23.18 12.69 6.25
CA ALA A 200 -21.84 13.24 6.43
C ALA A 200 -21.53 13.40 7.93
N TRP A 201 -20.31 13.04 8.34
CA TRP A 201 -19.85 13.10 9.73
C TRP A 201 -20.12 14.47 10.35
N ASP A 202 -19.77 15.56 9.65
CA ASP A 202 -19.92 16.93 10.15
C ASP A 202 -21.38 17.41 10.22
N GLU A 203 -22.32 16.71 9.59
CA GLU A 203 -23.76 16.99 9.65
C GLU A 203 -24.48 16.17 10.74
N MET A 204 -23.79 15.20 11.37
CA MET A 204 -24.35 14.43 12.47
C MET A 204 -24.54 15.30 13.73
N PRO A 205 -25.59 15.06 14.53
CA PRO A 205 -25.68 15.66 15.86
C PRO A 205 -24.43 15.33 16.69
N THR A 206 -23.89 16.32 17.42
CA THR A 206 -22.70 16.13 18.27
C THR A 206 -22.88 14.96 19.25
N VAL A 207 -24.10 14.72 19.75
CA VAL A 207 -24.39 13.58 20.63
C VAL A 207 -24.20 12.22 19.94
N ALA A 208 -24.45 12.12 18.64
CA ALA A 208 -24.24 10.91 17.86
C ALA A 208 -22.74 10.73 17.52
N GLN A 209 -22.04 11.82 17.19
CA GLN A 209 -20.58 11.81 17.01
C GLN A 209 -19.84 11.33 18.27
N GLU A 210 -20.21 11.90 19.43
CA GLU A 210 -19.68 11.48 20.73
C GLU A 210 -20.02 10.01 21.03
N ALA A 211 -21.24 9.57 20.74
CA ALA A 211 -21.64 8.19 20.98
C ALA A 211 -20.87 7.18 20.10
N LEU A 212 -20.61 7.49 18.83
CA LEU A 212 -19.75 6.68 17.95
C LEU A 212 -18.31 6.62 18.48
N THR A 213 -17.80 7.76 18.96
CA THR A 213 -16.42 7.91 19.43
C THR A 213 -16.18 7.21 20.77
N ASP A 214 -17.11 7.34 21.72
CA ASP A 214 -16.94 6.86 23.10
C ASP A 214 -17.25 5.36 23.26
N LYS A 215 -17.93 4.76 22.29
CA LYS A 215 -18.40 3.38 22.37
C LYS A 215 -17.27 2.38 22.15
N ASP A 216 -17.29 1.32 22.96
CA ASP A 216 -16.51 0.12 22.74
C ASP A 216 -17.20 -0.75 21.66
N TRP A 217 -16.61 -0.76 20.47
CA TRP A 217 -17.04 -1.57 19.32
C TRP A 217 -16.41 -2.97 19.30
N GLY A 218 -15.82 -3.42 20.42
CA GLY A 218 -15.14 -4.70 20.53
C GLY A 218 -13.96 -4.76 19.57
N ASP A 219 -13.95 -5.76 18.69
CA ASP A 219 -12.88 -5.97 17.72
C ASP A 219 -13.03 -5.10 16.45
N ALA A 220 -14.18 -4.44 16.27
CA ALA A 220 -14.42 -3.57 15.12
C ALA A 220 -13.91 -2.15 15.38
N ILE A 221 -13.32 -1.53 14.36
CA ILE A 221 -12.77 -0.17 14.41
C ILE A 221 -13.58 0.72 13.48
N VAL A 222 -13.99 1.90 13.96
CA VAL A 222 -14.75 2.88 13.17
C VAL A 222 -13.76 3.75 12.37
N PRO A 223 -13.63 3.57 11.05
CA PRO A 223 -12.47 4.05 10.29
C PRO A 223 -12.49 5.55 9.98
N PHE A 224 -13.59 6.25 10.28
CA PHE A 224 -13.77 7.68 9.98
C PHE A 224 -13.66 8.59 11.22
N LEU A 225 -13.39 8.03 12.40
CA LEU A 225 -13.16 8.81 13.62
C LEU A 225 -11.83 9.56 13.56
N ASP A 226 -11.71 10.65 14.32
CA ASP A 226 -10.50 11.48 14.38
C ASP A 226 -9.22 10.68 14.70
N SER A 227 -9.33 9.64 15.53
CA SER A 227 -8.22 8.78 15.95
C SER A 227 -7.62 7.96 14.81
N ASP A 228 -8.43 7.65 13.79
CA ASP A 228 -8.13 6.60 12.82
C ASP A 228 -8.19 7.09 11.36
N PHE A 229 -8.90 8.19 11.10
CA PHE A 229 -9.17 8.70 9.75
C PHE A 229 -7.91 8.80 8.88
N ASN A 230 -6.86 9.49 9.35
CA ASN A 230 -5.63 9.63 8.60
C ASN A 230 -4.88 8.30 8.40
N ASN A 231 -4.93 7.38 9.38
CA ASN A 231 -4.27 6.08 9.27
C ASN A 231 -4.93 5.23 8.18
N TYR A 232 -6.27 5.26 8.08
CA TYR A 232 -7.00 4.56 7.03
C TYR A 232 -6.79 5.20 5.65
N LEU A 233 -6.71 6.53 5.56
CA LEU A 233 -6.35 7.21 4.32
C LEU A 233 -4.92 6.86 3.85
N GLU A 234 -3.95 6.86 4.78
CA GLU A 234 -2.57 6.44 4.50
C GLU A 234 -2.52 5.00 4.02
N LYS A 235 -3.22 4.10 4.72
CA LYS A 235 -3.26 2.69 4.36
C LYS A 235 -3.88 2.49 2.98
N ALA A 236 -5.06 3.06 2.72
CA ALA A 236 -5.74 2.97 1.43
C ALA A 236 -4.88 3.53 0.27
N ALA A 237 -4.26 4.70 0.47
CA ALA A 237 -3.38 5.31 -0.52
C ALA A 237 -2.16 4.43 -0.84
N GLY A 238 -1.57 3.76 0.16
CA GLY A 238 -0.46 2.83 -0.06
C GLY A 238 -0.81 1.64 -0.96
N TYR A 239 -2.06 1.16 -0.94
CA TYR A 239 -2.52 0.11 -1.86
C TYR A 239 -2.78 0.66 -3.27
N LEU A 240 -3.24 1.91 -3.41
CA LEU A 240 -3.30 2.57 -4.72
C LEU A 240 -1.89 2.69 -5.32
N ASP A 241 -0.90 3.10 -4.54
CA ASP A 241 0.50 3.20 -4.99
C ASP A 241 1.06 1.83 -5.39
N LEU A 242 0.71 0.77 -4.65
CA LEU A 242 1.11 -0.60 -4.98
C LEU A 242 0.48 -1.08 -6.29
N VAL A 243 -0.80 -0.78 -6.53
CA VAL A 243 -1.50 -1.11 -7.78
C VAL A 243 -0.96 -0.29 -8.93
N LEU A 244 -0.77 1.02 -8.75
CA LEU A 244 -0.16 1.88 -9.75
C LEU A 244 1.25 1.40 -10.09
N PHE A 245 2.04 1.00 -9.08
CA PHE A 245 3.34 0.39 -9.27
C PHE A 245 3.24 -0.93 -10.03
N ALA A 246 2.30 -1.82 -9.68
CA ALA A 246 2.06 -3.07 -10.41
C ALA A 246 1.62 -2.82 -11.87
N THR A 247 0.78 -1.82 -12.13
CA THR A 247 0.34 -1.40 -13.46
C THR A 247 1.48 -0.74 -14.26
N LEU A 248 2.36 0.03 -13.59
CA LEU A 248 3.64 0.53 -14.13
C LEU A 248 4.60 -0.60 -14.49
N LEU A 249 4.61 -1.69 -13.70
CA LEU A 249 5.35 -2.91 -14.00
C LEU A 249 4.70 -3.72 -15.14
N ALA A 250 3.38 -3.63 -15.32
CA ALA A 250 2.60 -4.31 -16.36
C ALA A 250 2.51 -3.54 -17.71
N GLY A 251 2.99 -2.30 -17.77
CA GLY A 251 3.22 -1.57 -19.03
C GLY A 251 2.06 -0.73 -19.57
N ALA A 252 1.13 -0.25 -18.74
CA ALA A 252 0.13 0.76 -19.14
C ALA A 252 0.64 2.20 -18.92
N ASN A 253 0.29 3.10 -19.85
CA ASN A 253 0.91 4.41 -20.14
C ASN A 253 1.23 5.32 -18.92
N PRO A 254 2.40 5.99 -18.89
CA PRO A 254 2.77 6.86 -17.77
C PRO A 254 2.36 8.34 -17.97
N ILE A 255 1.92 8.96 -16.87
CA ILE A 255 2.11 10.39 -16.60
C ILE A 255 3.59 10.57 -16.19
N PRO A 256 4.38 11.42 -16.86
CA PRO A 256 5.82 11.51 -16.60
C PRO A 256 6.14 12.32 -15.32
N PRO A 257 7.04 11.84 -14.44
CA PRO A 257 7.54 12.62 -13.30
C PRO A 257 8.38 13.82 -13.77
N LYS A 258 8.38 14.89 -12.96
CA LYS A 258 9.15 16.11 -13.24
C LYS A 258 10.62 15.95 -12.83
N ASP A 259 11.47 15.91 -13.86
CA ASP A 259 12.94 16.09 -13.86
C ASP A 259 13.78 14.79 -13.93
N GLU A 260 13.76 14.16 -15.10
CA GLU A 260 14.56 12.97 -15.45
C GLU A 260 15.98 13.31 -15.98
N SER A 261 16.46 14.55 -15.84
CA SER A 261 17.69 14.96 -16.55
C SER A 261 18.99 14.65 -15.79
N GLY A 262 19.87 13.86 -16.41
CA GLY A 262 21.24 13.61 -15.94
C GLY A 262 21.43 12.33 -15.10
N SER A 263 22.66 12.08 -14.63
CA SER A 263 22.97 10.91 -13.78
C SER A 263 22.23 10.93 -12.44
N ASP A 264 21.85 12.12 -11.99
CA ASP A 264 21.32 12.39 -10.66
C ASP A 264 19.78 12.55 -10.65
N GLY A 265 19.13 12.52 -11.82
CA GLY A 265 17.66 12.55 -11.95
C GLY A 265 17.01 11.20 -11.63
N ASP A 266 15.71 11.19 -11.34
CA ASP A 266 14.98 9.95 -11.08
C ASP A 266 14.91 9.06 -12.33
N GLY A 267 15.00 7.75 -12.14
CA GLY A 267 15.02 6.79 -13.23
C GLY A 267 15.04 5.35 -12.74
N GLN A 268 14.86 4.41 -13.65
CA GLN A 268 14.86 2.99 -13.30
C GLN A 268 16.24 2.37 -13.49
N TYR A 269 16.66 1.61 -12.48
CA TYR A 269 17.99 1.00 -12.37
C TYR A 269 17.88 -0.50 -12.64
N GLN A 270 18.76 -1.03 -13.48
CA GLN A 270 18.71 -2.45 -13.86
C GLN A 270 18.85 -3.38 -12.64
N HIS A 271 19.85 -3.16 -11.77
CA HIS A 271 20.05 -3.98 -10.58
C HIS A 271 18.91 -3.92 -9.55
N TYR A 272 18.19 -2.79 -9.42
CA TYR A 272 17.01 -2.71 -8.54
C TYR A 272 15.85 -3.53 -9.10
N LEU A 273 15.63 -3.47 -10.41
CA LEU A 273 14.60 -4.28 -11.06
C LEU A 273 14.91 -5.77 -10.95
N THR A 274 16.17 -6.20 -11.05
CA THR A 274 16.55 -7.60 -10.83
C THR A 274 16.38 -8.04 -9.38
N LEU A 275 16.53 -7.15 -8.39
CA LEU A 275 16.20 -7.44 -6.99
C LEU A 275 14.69 -7.65 -6.77
N TRP A 276 13.84 -6.84 -7.40
CA TRP A 276 12.39 -7.03 -7.36
C TRP A 276 11.96 -8.34 -8.02
N MET A 277 12.53 -8.67 -9.18
CA MET A 277 12.32 -9.96 -9.85
C MET A 277 12.73 -11.13 -8.94
N PHE A 278 13.87 -11.00 -8.26
CA PHE A 278 14.32 -12.00 -7.29
C PHE A 278 13.32 -12.16 -6.14
N ALA A 279 12.87 -11.06 -5.52
CA ALA A 279 11.93 -11.09 -4.42
C ALA A 279 10.60 -11.76 -4.80
N LEU A 280 10.03 -11.39 -5.96
CA LEU A 280 8.82 -12.01 -6.51
C LEU A 280 8.99 -13.51 -6.75
N ASN A 281 10.15 -13.91 -7.28
CA ASN A 281 10.46 -15.31 -7.48
C ASN A 281 10.63 -16.08 -6.15
N ARG A 282 11.23 -15.48 -5.12
CA ARG A 282 11.30 -16.08 -3.78
C ARG A 282 9.93 -16.21 -3.14
N LEU A 283 9.07 -15.20 -3.29
CA LEU A 283 7.69 -15.26 -2.84
C LEU A 283 6.96 -16.43 -3.51
N SER A 284 7.08 -16.56 -4.83
CA SER A 284 6.51 -17.67 -5.59
C SER A 284 6.90 -19.06 -5.04
N VAL A 285 8.20 -19.25 -4.77
CA VAL A 285 8.71 -20.51 -4.21
C VAL A 285 8.21 -20.75 -2.79
N ALA A 286 8.23 -19.72 -1.93
CA ALA A 286 7.86 -19.83 -0.53
C ALA A 286 6.35 -20.04 -0.32
N SER A 287 5.52 -19.43 -1.17
CA SER A 287 4.06 -19.49 -1.07
C SER A 287 3.43 -20.55 -1.96
N GLU A 288 4.22 -21.28 -2.75
CA GLU A 288 3.76 -22.23 -3.78
C GLU A 288 2.79 -21.61 -4.83
N GLN A 289 2.85 -20.29 -5.02
CA GLN A 289 2.01 -19.56 -5.96
C GLN A 289 2.82 -19.15 -7.19
N PRO A 290 2.64 -19.81 -8.36
CA PRO A 290 3.43 -19.56 -9.55
C PRO A 290 3.22 -18.14 -10.13
N GLU A 291 2.10 -17.49 -9.81
CA GLU A 291 1.70 -16.18 -10.32
C GLU A 291 2.76 -15.11 -10.02
N TYR A 292 3.42 -15.19 -8.87
CA TYR A 292 4.48 -14.23 -8.51
C TYR A 292 5.74 -14.40 -9.39
N ASN A 293 6.07 -15.62 -9.81
CA ASN A 293 7.16 -15.83 -10.78
C ASN A 293 6.75 -15.37 -12.18
N ASP A 294 5.47 -15.51 -12.55
CA ASP A 294 4.93 -15.00 -13.82
C ASP A 294 4.98 -13.46 -13.88
N MET A 295 4.73 -12.79 -12.75
CA MET A 295 4.93 -11.34 -12.61
C MET A 295 6.41 -10.97 -12.79
N ALA A 296 7.33 -11.70 -12.18
CA ALA A 296 8.77 -11.47 -12.35
C ALA A 296 9.24 -11.65 -13.80
N ILE A 297 8.72 -12.68 -14.49
CA ILE A 297 8.99 -12.93 -15.92
C ILE A 297 8.42 -11.81 -16.79
N SER A 298 7.20 -11.36 -16.51
CA SER A 298 6.55 -10.26 -17.24
C SER A 298 7.37 -8.98 -17.10
N LEU A 299 7.82 -8.68 -15.88
CA LEU A 299 8.73 -7.56 -15.62
C LEU A 299 10.04 -7.71 -16.41
N ALA A 300 10.66 -8.88 -16.39
CA ALA A 300 11.89 -9.16 -17.12
C ALA A 300 11.72 -8.92 -18.65
N GLN A 301 10.61 -9.37 -19.23
CA GLN A 301 10.28 -9.17 -20.65
C GLN A 301 10.03 -7.70 -20.99
N ALA A 302 9.29 -6.98 -20.13
CA ALA A 302 8.92 -5.59 -20.37
C ALA A 302 10.13 -4.65 -20.32
N ARG A 303 11.05 -4.85 -19.37
CA ARG A 303 12.16 -3.91 -19.13
C ARG A 303 13.37 -4.19 -20.02
N HIS A 304 13.67 -5.45 -20.34
CA HIS A 304 14.90 -5.83 -21.06
C HIS A 304 15.17 -5.02 -22.34
N PRO A 305 14.20 -4.78 -23.24
CA PRO A 305 14.45 -4.03 -24.48
C PRO A 305 14.91 -2.58 -24.28
N ALA A 306 14.61 -1.97 -23.13
CA ALA A 306 15.02 -0.61 -22.82
C ALA A 306 16.45 -0.53 -22.26
N PHE A 307 16.87 -1.57 -21.52
CA PHE A 307 18.21 -1.64 -20.95
C PHE A 307 19.24 -2.25 -21.90
N VAL A 308 18.84 -3.17 -22.78
CA VAL A 308 19.74 -3.90 -23.69
C VAL A 308 19.41 -3.61 -25.15
N TYR A 309 20.37 -3.03 -25.87
CA TYR A 309 20.23 -2.59 -27.25
C TYR A 309 21.33 -3.15 -28.16
N GLU A 310 21.15 -3.03 -29.48
CA GLU A 310 22.02 -3.69 -30.47
C GLU A 310 22.12 -5.22 -30.24
N ARG A 311 21.00 -5.87 -29.88
CA ARG A 311 20.88 -7.28 -29.47
C ARG A 311 21.36 -8.30 -30.53
N ASP A 312 21.37 -7.88 -31.79
CA ASP A 312 21.86 -8.65 -32.93
C ASP A 312 23.39 -8.74 -32.98
N ARG A 313 24.11 -7.85 -32.29
CA ARG A 313 25.58 -7.85 -32.28
C ARG A 313 26.17 -9.05 -31.52
N PRO A 314 27.44 -9.40 -31.81
CA PRO A 314 28.18 -10.40 -31.04
C PRO A 314 28.28 -10.04 -29.55
N ARG A 315 28.39 -8.75 -29.25
CA ARG A 315 28.27 -8.17 -27.90
C ARG A 315 27.19 -7.10 -27.92
N PRO A 316 25.97 -7.40 -27.45
CA PRO A 316 24.94 -6.40 -27.21
C PRO A 316 25.47 -5.32 -26.25
N ARG A 317 24.89 -4.12 -26.33
CA ARG A 317 25.20 -3.04 -25.39
C ARG A 317 24.09 -2.92 -24.36
N MET A 318 24.43 -2.39 -23.19
CA MET A 318 23.44 -2.05 -22.20
C MET A 318 23.73 -0.75 -21.48
N CYS A 319 22.67 -0.13 -20.97
CA CYS A 319 22.73 0.95 -20.00
C CYS A 319 22.35 0.42 -18.61
N TRP A 320 22.82 1.08 -17.55
CA TRP A 320 22.39 0.73 -16.18
C TRP A 320 21.20 1.57 -15.68
N LYS A 321 20.86 2.67 -16.38
CA LYS A 321 19.78 3.58 -16.00
C LYS A 321 19.00 4.10 -17.20
N VAL A 322 17.68 4.04 -17.10
CA VAL A 322 16.70 4.52 -18.10
C VAL A 322 15.65 5.42 -17.44
N SER A 323 14.90 6.17 -18.24
CA SER A 323 13.80 7.01 -17.76
C SER A 323 12.72 6.21 -17.06
N MET A 324 11.87 6.86 -16.26
CA MET A 324 10.82 6.17 -15.51
C MET A 324 9.83 5.48 -16.44
N ASP A 325 9.56 6.09 -17.59
CA ASP A 325 8.69 5.60 -18.65
C ASP A 325 9.34 4.63 -19.66
N LEU A 326 10.62 4.23 -19.46
CA LEU A 326 11.42 3.41 -20.39
C LEU A 326 11.73 4.02 -21.77
N SER A 327 11.32 5.25 -22.04
CA SER A 327 11.42 5.82 -23.38
C SER A 327 12.86 6.06 -23.84
N HIS A 328 13.81 6.29 -22.92
CA HIS A 328 15.20 6.56 -23.28
C HIS A 328 16.21 6.22 -22.17
N PRO A 329 17.48 5.92 -22.51
CA PRO A 329 18.55 5.79 -21.52
C PRO A 329 18.89 7.14 -20.89
N LEU A 330 19.00 7.16 -19.56
CA LEU A 330 19.52 8.32 -18.83
C LEU A 330 21.04 8.27 -18.71
N VAL A 331 21.59 7.05 -18.61
CA VAL A 331 23.04 6.84 -18.56
C VAL A 331 23.44 5.74 -19.53
N HIS A 332 24.14 6.13 -20.61
CA HIS A 332 24.55 5.22 -21.68
C HIS A 332 25.72 4.28 -21.34
N SER A 333 26.27 4.33 -20.13
CA SER A 333 27.29 3.38 -19.70
C SER A 333 26.67 2.06 -19.26
N GLU A 334 27.35 0.96 -19.54
CA GLU A 334 27.08 -0.35 -18.96
C GLU A 334 27.48 -0.32 -17.48
N GLY A 335 26.59 -0.68 -16.57
CA GLY A 335 26.96 -0.85 -15.17
C GLY A 335 27.64 -2.19 -14.96
N ASN A 336 28.44 -2.28 -13.90
CA ASN A 336 29.41 -3.36 -13.79
C ASN A 336 28.76 -4.68 -13.35
N LEU A 337 27.84 -4.67 -12.38
CA LEU A 337 27.08 -5.88 -11.99
C LEU A 337 25.88 -6.18 -12.89
N ASP A 338 25.28 -5.16 -13.50
CA ASP A 338 23.95 -5.29 -14.12
C ASP A 338 23.84 -6.39 -15.21
N PRO A 339 24.84 -6.62 -16.09
CA PRO A 339 24.77 -7.75 -17.02
C PRO A 339 24.79 -9.11 -16.32
N VAL A 340 25.54 -9.22 -15.21
CA VAL A 340 25.67 -10.45 -14.43
C VAL A 340 24.37 -10.73 -13.68
N ASP A 341 23.81 -9.72 -13.01
CA ASP A 341 22.51 -9.81 -12.35
C ASP A 341 21.40 -10.16 -13.35
N GLY A 342 21.37 -9.49 -14.51
CA GLY A 342 20.44 -9.80 -15.58
C GLY A 342 20.53 -11.25 -16.05
N TYR A 343 21.74 -11.75 -16.29
CA TYR A 343 21.95 -13.15 -16.69
C TYR A 343 21.43 -14.13 -15.64
N ILE A 344 21.80 -13.91 -14.38
CA ILE A 344 21.53 -14.83 -13.28
C ILE A 344 20.06 -14.86 -12.91
N ILE A 345 19.47 -13.69 -12.69
CA ILE A 345 18.08 -13.58 -12.27
C ILE A 345 17.16 -14.09 -13.37
N PHE A 346 17.39 -13.74 -14.64
CA PHE A 346 16.53 -14.24 -15.73
C PHE A 346 16.64 -15.77 -15.87
N THR A 347 17.84 -16.32 -15.66
CA THR A 347 18.04 -17.78 -15.63
C THR A 347 17.30 -18.42 -14.45
N LEU A 348 17.30 -17.79 -13.27
CA LEU A 348 16.56 -18.26 -12.10
C LEU A 348 15.04 -18.26 -12.33
N LEU A 349 14.51 -17.20 -12.94
CA LEU A 349 13.09 -17.09 -13.30
C LEU A 349 12.67 -18.19 -14.28
N GLN A 350 13.46 -18.40 -15.34
CA GLN A 350 13.20 -19.47 -16.32
C GLN A 350 13.22 -20.85 -15.65
N ARG A 351 14.18 -21.13 -14.75
CA ARG A 351 14.25 -22.41 -14.03
C ARG A 351 13.04 -22.64 -13.12
N THR A 352 12.61 -21.59 -12.43
CA THR A 352 11.44 -21.65 -11.53
C THR A 352 10.15 -21.91 -12.32
N ASN A 353 10.05 -21.36 -13.54
CA ASN A 353 8.95 -21.66 -14.45
C ASN A 353 8.92 -23.13 -14.90
N GLY A 354 10.04 -23.86 -14.84
CA GLY A 354 10.11 -25.28 -15.14
C GLY A 354 11.34 -25.68 -15.96
N GLN A 355 11.71 -26.95 -15.84
CA GLN A 355 12.96 -27.50 -16.40
C GLN A 355 13.07 -27.38 -17.94
N ASP A 356 11.96 -27.49 -18.65
CA ASP A 356 11.89 -27.36 -20.11
C ASP A 356 11.44 -25.96 -20.58
N SER A 357 11.38 -24.99 -19.66
CA SER A 357 10.86 -23.67 -19.98
C SER A 357 11.75 -22.93 -20.97
N THR A 358 11.10 -22.17 -21.84
CA THR A 358 11.74 -21.40 -22.90
C THR A 358 11.55 -19.89 -22.72
N VAL A 359 10.85 -19.49 -21.66
CA VAL A 359 10.62 -18.09 -21.29
C VAL A 359 11.95 -17.39 -21.05
N LEU A 360 12.09 -16.13 -21.45
CA LEU A 360 13.32 -15.35 -21.32
C LEU A 360 14.55 -15.89 -22.08
N ARG A 361 14.41 -16.92 -22.93
CA ARG A 361 15.56 -17.53 -23.63
C ARG A 361 16.38 -16.50 -24.43
N ASN A 362 15.73 -15.55 -25.09
CA ASN A 362 16.41 -14.56 -25.90
C ASN A 362 17.14 -13.54 -25.02
N GLU A 363 16.50 -13.09 -23.95
CA GLU A 363 17.01 -12.14 -22.96
C GLU A 363 18.23 -12.72 -22.24
N ILE A 364 18.12 -13.98 -21.77
CA ILE A 364 19.21 -14.73 -21.15
C ILE A 364 20.38 -14.87 -22.14
N ARG A 365 20.10 -15.15 -23.42
CA ARG A 365 21.15 -15.23 -24.45
C ARG A 365 21.84 -13.89 -24.65
N ASP A 366 21.10 -12.79 -24.63
CA ASP A 366 21.65 -11.45 -24.83
C ASP A 366 22.57 -11.06 -23.67
N TYR A 367 22.11 -11.26 -22.43
CA TYR A 367 22.98 -11.10 -21.24
C TYR A 367 24.18 -12.05 -21.28
N GLY A 368 23.98 -13.31 -21.70
CA GLY A 368 25.05 -14.30 -21.82
C GLY A 368 26.18 -13.84 -22.74
N LYS A 369 25.86 -13.21 -23.89
CA LYS A 369 26.86 -12.61 -24.78
C LYS A 369 27.65 -11.48 -24.09
N ILE A 370 26.98 -10.64 -23.28
CA ILE A 370 27.63 -9.54 -22.55
C ILE A 370 28.53 -10.12 -21.44
N VAL A 371 28.00 -11.03 -20.62
CA VAL A 371 28.72 -11.63 -19.50
C VAL A 371 29.94 -12.42 -19.97
N GLN A 372 29.83 -13.23 -21.04
CA GLN A 372 30.92 -14.09 -21.54
C GLN A 372 32.19 -13.30 -21.91
N ILE A 373 32.02 -12.08 -22.40
CA ILE A 373 33.16 -11.20 -22.75
C ILE A 373 33.60 -10.41 -21.52
N LYS A 374 32.64 -9.96 -20.69
CA LYS A 374 32.93 -9.11 -19.52
C LYS A 374 33.65 -9.86 -18.40
N CYS A 375 33.32 -11.14 -18.18
CA CYS A 375 33.88 -11.93 -17.09
C CYS A 375 35.40 -12.13 -17.18
N GLN A 376 35.98 -12.06 -18.38
CA GLN A 376 37.42 -12.25 -18.61
C GLN A 376 38.27 -11.17 -17.93
N ASP A 377 37.75 -9.94 -17.88
CA ASP A 377 38.42 -8.77 -17.32
C ASP A 377 37.59 -8.13 -16.19
N TYR A 378 36.64 -8.89 -15.61
CA TYR A 378 35.77 -8.36 -14.57
C TYR A 378 36.60 -8.01 -13.34
N SER A 379 36.61 -6.72 -13.02
CA SER A 379 37.21 -6.20 -11.81
C SER A 379 36.31 -5.12 -11.26
N SER A 380 36.25 -5.03 -9.94
CA SER A 380 35.53 -3.97 -9.27
C SER A 380 36.25 -3.55 -8.01
N SER A 381 36.18 -2.25 -7.74
CA SER A 381 36.54 -1.66 -6.45
C SER A 381 35.31 -1.14 -5.71
N ASP A 382 34.11 -1.30 -6.29
CA ASP A 382 32.85 -0.96 -5.65
C ASP A 382 32.35 -2.18 -4.88
N SER A 383 32.27 -2.05 -3.55
CA SER A 383 31.78 -3.10 -2.65
C SER A 383 30.32 -3.51 -2.89
N LEU A 384 29.47 -2.65 -3.49
CA LEU A 384 28.11 -3.05 -3.90
C LEU A 384 28.19 -4.08 -5.01
N ASP A 385 28.93 -3.72 -6.05
CA ASP A 385 29.16 -4.53 -7.24
C ASP A 385 29.83 -5.85 -6.87
N LEU A 386 30.84 -5.85 -5.99
CA LEU A 386 31.44 -7.07 -5.45
C LEU A 386 30.44 -7.93 -4.67
N GLY A 387 29.70 -7.34 -3.73
CA GLY A 387 28.79 -8.09 -2.87
C GLY A 387 27.59 -8.67 -3.61
N MET A 388 26.95 -7.86 -4.46
CA MET A 388 25.86 -8.29 -5.32
C MET A 388 26.34 -9.31 -6.35
N THR A 389 27.53 -9.14 -6.94
CA THR A 389 28.04 -10.14 -7.90
C THR A 389 28.36 -11.46 -7.23
N LEU A 390 28.96 -11.47 -6.04
CA LEU A 390 29.20 -12.70 -5.26
C LEU A 390 27.88 -13.36 -4.85
N TRP A 391 26.91 -12.57 -4.40
CA TRP A 391 25.57 -13.05 -4.12
C TRP A 391 24.88 -13.57 -5.38
N SER A 392 24.65 -12.79 -6.42
CA SER A 392 24.02 -13.27 -7.66
C SER A 392 24.73 -14.52 -8.19
N ALA A 393 26.07 -14.54 -8.28
CA ALA A 393 26.85 -15.70 -8.75
C ALA A 393 26.59 -16.97 -7.96
N HIS A 394 26.31 -16.89 -6.65
CA HIS A 394 26.06 -18.08 -5.81
C HIS A 394 24.85 -18.89 -6.30
N TRP A 395 23.82 -18.25 -6.87
CA TRP A 395 22.65 -18.94 -7.44
C TRP A 395 23.02 -19.92 -8.55
N LEU A 396 24.10 -19.65 -9.26
CA LEU A 396 24.63 -20.50 -10.33
C LEU A 396 25.98 -21.16 -9.99
N ALA A 397 26.52 -20.96 -8.78
CA ALA A 397 27.86 -21.43 -8.40
C ALA A 397 28.05 -22.95 -8.52
N GLY A 398 29.25 -23.32 -9.00
CA GLY A 398 29.70 -24.65 -9.43
C GLY A 398 30.91 -24.66 -10.40
N GLU A 399 31.34 -23.51 -10.95
CA GLU A 399 32.50 -23.41 -11.86
C GLU A 399 33.32 -22.12 -11.62
N GLU A 400 34.58 -22.32 -11.18
CA GLU A 400 35.78 -21.45 -11.09
C GLU A 400 35.78 -20.07 -10.39
N GLU A 401 36.99 -19.72 -9.92
CA GLU A 401 37.38 -18.84 -8.79
C GLU A 401 37.97 -17.48 -9.26
N HIS A 402 38.12 -16.47 -8.37
CA HIS A 402 39.24 -15.49 -8.24
C HIS A 402 38.85 -14.16 -7.51
N SER A 403 39.84 -13.52 -6.88
CA SER A 403 39.78 -12.50 -5.79
C SER A 403 40.17 -11.06 -6.18
N TRP A 404 39.70 -9.95 -5.52
CA TRP A 404 40.38 -8.61 -5.45
C TRP A 404 39.95 -7.68 -4.27
N ASN A 405 40.54 -6.46 -4.18
CA ASN A 405 40.98 -5.66 -2.99
C ASN A 405 40.19 -4.32 -2.73
N VAL A 406 40.37 -3.69 -1.55
CA VAL A 406 39.40 -2.78 -0.86
C VAL A 406 40.00 -1.42 -0.47
N GLU A 407 39.40 -0.26 -0.84
CA GLU A 407 39.87 1.02 -0.25
C GLU A 407 38.88 2.21 -0.05
N ARG A 408 37.55 2.12 -0.25
CA ARG A 408 36.58 3.18 0.19
C ARG A 408 35.20 2.61 0.54
N ARG A 409 34.81 2.60 1.83
CA ARG A 409 33.74 1.73 2.41
C ARG A 409 32.43 2.48 2.75
N LEU A 410 31.27 1.86 2.50
CA LEU A 410 29.90 2.31 2.84
C LEU A 410 29.06 1.12 3.39
N ALA A 411 28.13 1.34 4.32
CA ALA A 411 27.44 0.27 5.09
C ALA A 411 26.70 -0.78 4.25
N PHE A 412 25.80 -0.32 3.38
CA PHE A 412 25.07 -1.16 2.43
C PHE A 412 26.01 -2.07 1.62
N ARG A 413 27.15 -1.51 1.19
CA ARG A 413 28.11 -2.18 0.33
C ARG A 413 28.94 -3.25 1.07
N GLU A 414 29.26 -2.98 2.32
CA GLU A 414 29.99 -3.90 3.19
C GLU A 414 29.13 -5.09 3.61
N PHE A 415 27.87 -4.84 3.95
CA PHE A 415 26.93 -5.91 4.29
C PHE A 415 26.54 -6.76 3.08
N GLY A 416 26.36 -6.18 1.90
CA GLY A 416 26.18 -6.95 0.66
C GLY A 416 27.37 -7.87 0.36
N THR A 417 28.60 -7.41 0.61
CA THR A 417 29.81 -8.24 0.46
C THR A 417 29.86 -9.38 1.46
N ALA A 418 29.58 -9.10 2.74
CA ALA A 418 29.53 -10.14 3.78
C ALA A 418 28.43 -11.19 3.51
N LEU A 419 27.24 -10.74 3.08
CA LEU A 419 26.13 -11.59 2.69
C LEU A 419 26.50 -12.50 1.51
N GLY A 420 27.09 -11.95 0.45
CA GLY A 420 27.55 -12.72 -0.71
C GLY A 420 28.59 -13.78 -0.34
N ILE A 421 29.59 -13.43 0.48
CA ILE A 421 30.60 -14.37 0.98
C ILE A 421 29.95 -15.52 1.76
N GLN A 422 29.02 -15.20 2.67
CA GLN A 422 28.34 -16.20 3.50
C GLN A 422 27.36 -17.09 2.70
N CYS A 423 26.86 -16.62 1.56
CA CYS A 423 26.02 -17.43 0.67
C CYS A 423 26.83 -18.34 -0.26
N GLN A 424 28.09 -18.01 -0.55
CA GLN A 424 28.92 -18.70 -1.54
C GLN A 424 29.84 -19.79 -0.96
N CYS A 425 30.44 -19.58 0.22
CA CYS A 425 31.58 -20.40 0.65
C CYS A 425 31.20 -21.61 1.51
N GLU A 426 30.98 -22.76 0.86
CA GLU A 426 31.39 -24.03 1.44
C GLU A 426 32.93 -24.17 1.26
N ALA A 427 33.69 -24.01 2.35
CA ALA A 427 35.10 -24.45 2.51
C ALA A 427 36.24 -23.67 1.81
N GLN A 428 36.32 -22.33 1.94
CA GLN A 428 37.63 -21.64 1.82
C GLN A 428 38.01 -20.90 3.10
N ASP A 429 39.21 -21.21 3.61
CA ASP A 429 39.76 -20.62 4.83
C ASP A 429 40.00 -19.10 4.66
N GLY A 430 39.41 -18.30 5.55
CA GLY A 430 39.68 -16.86 5.70
C GLY A 430 38.64 -15.89 5.13
N TRP A 431 37.73 -16.36 4.26
CA TRP A 431 36.63 -15.53 3.73
C TRP A 431 35.49 -15.36 4.74
N ILE A 432 35.12 -16.43 5.45
CA ILE A 432 34.16 -16.38 6.57
C ILE A 432 34.66 -15.40 7.64
N ASP A 433 35.93 -15.52 8.05
CA ASP A 433 36.57 -14.56 8.97
C ASP A 433 36.52 -13.12 8.44
N ARG A 434 36.49 -12.92 7.11
CA ARG A 434 36.42 -11.59 6.52
C ARG A 434 35.00 -11.02 6.56
N ALA A 435 33.98 -11.83 6.29
CA ALA A 435 32.58 -11.46 6.52
C ALA A 435 32.34 -11.13 8.00
N ASP A 436 32.87 -11.94 8.91
CA ASP A 436 32.78 -11.72 10.36
C ASP A 436 33.51 -10.45 10.82
N ARG A 437 34.68 -10.15 10.23
CA ARG A 437 35.38 -8.89 10.50
C ARG A 437 34.60 -7.69 9.99
N ILE A 438 33.90 -7.79 8.85
CA ILE A 438 33.05 -6.71 8.34
C ILE A 438 31.93 -6.43 9.35
N THR A 439 31.14 -7.45 9.69
CA THR A 439 30.01 -7.29 10.63
C THR A 439 30.47 -6.88 12.04
N THR A 440 31.63 -7.35 12.49
CA THR A 440 32.23 -6.94 13.78
C THR A 440 32.67 -5.48 13.79
N VAL A 441 33.34 -4.98 12.75
CA VAL A 441 33.76 -3.57 12.66
C VAL A 441 32.56 -2.63 12.72
N TRP A 442 31.44 -3.00 12.08
CA TRP A 442 30.20 -2.22 12.12
C TRP A 442 29.48 -2.31 13.49
N ARG A 443 29.51 -3.47 14.15
CA ARG A 443 29.01 -3.61 15.53
C ARG A 443 29.75 -2.70 16.51
N ASP A 444 31.08 -2.69 16.40
CA ASP A 444 31.97 -1.94 17.32
C ASP A 444 31.98 -0.43 17.03
N ALA A 445 31.44 0.00 15.87
CA ALA A 445 31.25 1.40 15.49
C ALA A 445 29.96 2.03 16.05
N SER A 446 29.34 1.43 17.07
CA SER A 446 28.17 1.94 17.81
C SER A 446 26.87 2.07 17.00
N LEU A 447 26.57 1.13 16.08
CA LEU A 447 25.26 1.04 15.41
C LEU A 447 24.08 0.80 16.37
N LEU A 448 24.34 0.32 17.60
CA LEU A 448 23.33 -0.22 18.52
C LEU A 448 23.09 0.62 19.80
N GLU A 449 23.78 1.76 19.99
CA GLU A 449 23.69 2.54 21.24
C GLU A 449 22.93 3.87 21.11
N GLY A 450 22.24 4.12 20.00
CA GLY A 450 21.39 5.31 19.85
C GLY A 450 22.13 6.66 19.95
N SER A 451 23.46 6.67 19.99
CA SER A 451 24.28 7.89 20.01
C SER A 451 25.08 8.02 18.73
N CYS A 452 24.42 8.31 17.61
CA CYS A 452 25.14 8.68 16.40
C CYS A 452 25.58 10.16 16.49
N LYS A 453 26.71 10.40 17.17
CA LYS A 453 27.52 11.62 16.96
C LYS A 453 28.74 11.27 16.11
N SER A 454 28.62 11.63 14.84
CA SER A 454 29.67 11.93 13.84
C SER A 454 30.81 10.92 13.63
N ARG A 455 30.72 10.17 12.52
CA ARG A 455 31.85 10.01 11.57
C ARG A 455 31.53 9.32 10.24
N PHE A 456 30.31 8.82 10.05
CA PHE A 456 29.90 8.12 8.83
C PHE A 456 28.71 8.83 8.18
N ASN A 457 28.54 8.70 6.85
CA ASN A 457 27.34 9.12 6.13
C ASN A 457 26.16 8.26 6.62
N THR A 458 25.62 8.63 7.76
CA THR A 458 24.38 8.09 8.31
C THR A 458 23.48 9.28 8.55
N ASP A 459 22.94 9.81 7.45
CA ASP A 459 21.69 10.57 7.56
C ASP A 459 20.67 9.67 8.26
N ASN A 460 19.84 10.25 9.12
CA ASN A 460 18.86 9.48 9.90
C ASN A 460 17.90 8.67 9.00
N ASP A 461 17.76 9.05 7.74
CA ASP A 461 16.90 8.43 6.74
C ASP A 461 17.40 7.06 6.23
N ILE A 462 18.68 6.72 6.44
CA ILE A 462 19.28 5.43 5.99
C ILE A 462 19.61 4.46 7.12
N ALA A 463 19.24 4.79 8.36
CA ALA A 463 19.41 3.90 9.51
C ALA A 463 18.60 2.59 9.41
N PRO A 464 17.33 2.58 8.96
CA PRO A 464 16.55 1.35 8.84
C PRO A 464 17.16 0.35 7.85
N ILE A 465 17.57 0.81 6.66
CA ILE A 465 18.19 -0.04 5.64
C ILE A 465 19.57 -0.56 6.08
N THR A 466 20.32 0.22 6.86
CA THR A 466 21.59 -0.20 7.44
C THR A 466 21.40 -1.36 8.42
N LEU A 467 20.35 -1.31 9.26
CA LEU A 467 20.02 -2.37 10.23
C LEU A 467 19.51 -3.64 9.55
N VAL A 468 18.65 -3.50 8.54
CA VAL A 468 18.15 -4.65 7.76
C VAL A 468 19.29 -5.37 7.06
N MET A 469 20.20 -4.62 6.42
CA MET A 469 21.36 -5.21 5.74
C MET A 469 22.35 -5.84 6.72
N TYR A 470 22.56 -5.23 7.89
CA TYR A 470 23.36 -5.84 8.96
C TYR A 470 22.77 -7.17 9.43
N ALA A 471 21.45 -7.22 9.67
CA ALA A 471 20.76 -8.43 10.10
C ALA A 471 20.81 -9.52 9.00
N ALA A 472 20.59 -9.15 7.74
CA ALA A 472 20.70 -10.06 6.59
C ALA A 472 22.11 -10.62 6.46
N ALA A 473 23.16 -9.79 6.65
CA ALA A 473 24.56 -10.24 6.62
C ALA A 473 25.00 -11.03 7.88
N LEU A 474 24.19 -11.07 8.95
CA LEU A 474 24.41 -11.94 10.10
C LEU A 474 23.68 -13.28 9.97
N VAL A 475 22.50 -13.26 9.35
CA VAL A 475 21.62 -14.41 9.19
C VAL A 475 21.23 -14.50 7.71
N PRO A 476 22.13 -15.02 6.85
CA PRO A 476 21.98 -14.97 5.40
C PRO A 476 20.83 -15.86 4.89
N GLY A 477 20.25 -16.71 5.74
CA GLY A 477 19.19 -17.70 5.45
C GLY A 477 18.48 -17.55 4.11
N VAL A 478 17.51 -16.65 4.01
CA VAL A 478 16.65 -16.46 2.82
C VAL A 478 17.41 -16.16 1.52
N PHE A 479 18.67 -15.72 1.62
CA PHE A 479 19.54 -15.43 0.49
C PHE A 479 20.37 -16.63 0.02
N GLN A 480 20.38 -17.76 0.72
CA GLN A 480 21.15 -18.96 0.34
C GLN A 480 20.39 -19.86 -0.66
N LYS A 481 21.13 -20.49 -1.59
CA LYS A 481 20.63 -21.36 -2.68
C LYS A 481 19.79 -22.58 -2.26
N SER A 482 19.64 -22.86 -0.96
CA SER A 482 18.94 -24.06 -0.46
C SER A 482 18.26 -23.84 0.89
N PHE A 483 17.87 -22.60 1.19
CA PHE A 483 17.26 -22.28 2.49
C PHE A 483 15.78 -22.66 2.60
N LEU A 484 15.06 -22.68 1.48
CA LEU A 484 13.65 -23.06 1.38
C LEU A 484 13.50 -24.41 0.70
#